data_AF-A0A382H0N7-F1
#
_entry.id   AF-A0A382H0N7-F1
#
_cell.length_a   1.000
_cell.length_b   1.000
_cell.length_c   1.000
_cell.angle_alpha   90.00
_cell.angle_beta   90.00
_cell.angle_gamma   90.00
#
_symmetry.space_group_name_H-M   'P 1'
#
loop_
_entity.id
_entity.type
_entity.pdbx_description
1 polymer ?
#
loop_
_entity_poly.entity_id
_entity_poly.type
_entity_poly.pdbx_seq_one_letter_code
_entity_poly.pdbx_strand_id
1 'polypeptide(L)'
;IEEIPTKYTSGAEKILVKSLLGIEIPSGKFASDVGVLCLNVGTVVAIFDAVVENRPLISRAVTVAGSAVKVPKNFQVRLGASYDYLLSFTDFEEGKHKVSVAGMMMGIELKGTNYSVTKNTNCIFVGMDEKSTPAKAKECIRCGLCNTVCPVDLLPQQLYWYSKGENIDKALEYNLLDCIECGCCSYVCPSQIPLVNYYQFSKALYRQQVNEKEQNDKARDRFEFRELRLERNKRERAEMMEAKKKALKEKMASDKAQKNIIEAAVERVSSSKSDIKEQDGN
;
A
#
# COMPACT_ATOMS: atom_id res chain seq x y z
N ILE A 1 33.65 2.26 11.60
CA ILE A 1 33.08 3.25 10.67
C ILE A 1 33.69 2.92 9.33
N GLU A 2 32.89 2.49 8.37
CA GLU A 2 33.35 2.15 7.02
C GLU A 2 33.11 3.35 6.10
N GLU A 3 34.08 3.67 5.25
CA GLU A 3 33.96 4.73 4.27
C GLU A 3 33.57 4.13 2.91
N ILE A 4 32.54 4.71 2.30
CA ILE A 4 32.04 4.27 0.98
C ILE A 4 32.34 5.35 -0.07
N PRO A 5 32.57 4.97 -1.35
CA PRO A 5 32.78 5.94 -2.41
C PRO A 5 31.63 6.95 -2.50
N THR A 6 31.98 8.23 -2.63
CA THR A 6 31.03 9.35 -2.78
C THR A 6 30.37 9.33 -4.17
N LYS A 7 29.53 8.33 -4.41
CA LYS A 7 28.67 8.22 -5.59
C LYS A 7 27.22 8.43 -5.16
N TYR A 8 26.46 9.11 -6.01
CA TYR A 8 25.07 9.50 -5.73
C TYR A 8 24.19 8.33 -5.22
N THR A 9 24.34 7.15 -5.80
CA THR A 9 23.51 5.98 -5.49
C THR A 9 24.01 5.14 -4.33
N SER A 10 25.19 5.44 -3.75
CA SER A 10 25.79 4.66 -2.65
C SER A 10 24.90 4.61 -1.40
N GLY A 11 24.01 5.59 -1.21
CA GLY A 11 23.08 5.63 -0.08
C GLY A 11 21.79 4.82 -0.25
N ALA A 12 21.54 4.22 -1.41
CA ALA A 12 20.35 3.40 -1.61
C ALA A 12 20.51 2.05 -0.89
N GLU A 13 19.48 1.60 -0.18
CA GLU A 13 19.52 0.40 0.67
C GLU A 13 20.14 -0.82 0.00
N LYS A 14 19.65 -1.21 -1.19
CA LYS A 14 20.18 -2.37 -1.94
C LYS A 14 21.67 -2.23 -2.29
N ILE A 15 22.11 -1.01 -2.64
CA ILE A 15 23.49 -0.73 -3.05
C ILE A 15 24.40 -0.68 -1.83
N LEU A 16 23.92 -0.08 -0.74
CA LEU A 16 24.66 0.05 0.51
C LEU A 16 24.91 -1.32 1.14
N VAL A 17 23.87 -2.17 1.21
CA VAL A 17 23.97 -3.55 1.73
C VAL A 17 24.94 -4.38 0.89
N LYS A 18 24.84 -4.32 -0.44
CA LYS A 18 25.78 -4.99 -1.35
C LYS A 18 27.22 -4.50 -1.16
N SER A 19 27.41 -3.18 -1.03
CA SER A 19 28.74 -2.57 -0.93
C SER A 19 29.43 -2.87 0.41
N LEU A 20 28.67 -2.91 1.51
CA LEU A 20 29.22 -3.13 2.86
C LEU A 20 29.31 -4.60 3.25
N LEU A 21 28.30 -5.41 2.86
CA LEU A 21 28.17 -6.79 3.32
C LEU A 21 28.39 -7.82 2.21
N GLY A 22 28.49 -7.40 0.95
CA GLY A 22 28.56 -8.33 -0.19
C GLY A 22 27.26 -9.10 -0.44
N ILE A 23 26.14 -8.70 0.18
CA ILE A 23 24.85 -9.38 0.09
C ILE A 23 23.97 -8.66 -0.93
N GLU A 24 23.48 -9.40 -1.92
CA GLU A 24 22.47 -8.90 -2.85
C GLU A 24 21.05 -9.17 -2.33
N ILE A 25 20.23 -8.12 -2.28
CA ILE A 25 18.81 -8.25 -1.91
C ILE A 25 18.04 -8.71 -3.14
N PRO A 26 17.35 -9.87 -3.09
CA PRO A 26 16.60 -10.39 -4.23
C PRO A 26 15.49 -9.45 -4.71
N SER A 27 15.07 -9.63 -5.96
CA SER A 27 13.91 -8.92 -6.51
C SER A 27 12.67 -9.18 -5.64
N GLY A 28 11.87 -8.12 -5.43
CA GLY A 28 10.66 -8.17 -4.61
C GLY A 28 10.87 -8.34 -3.10
N LYS A 29 12.11 -8.39 -2.60
CA LYS A 29 12.44 -8.50 -1.17
C LYS A 29 13.02 -7.21 -0.59
N PHE A 30 12.97 -7.11 0.73
CA PHE A 30 13.55 -6.03 1.52
C PHE A 30 14.83 -6.49 2.23
N ALA A 31 15.63 -5.55 2.74
CA ALA A 31 16.84 -5.88 3.49
C ALA A 31 16.54 -6.73 4.74
N SER A 32 15.37 -6.54 5.35
CA SER A 32 14.92 -7.33 6.50
C SER A 32 14.77 -8.81 6.18
N ASP A 33 14.42 -9.16 4.93
CA ASP A 33 14.27 -10.55 4.50
C ASP A 33 15.62 -11.29 4.41
N VAL A 34 16.73 -10.55 4.40
CA VAL A 34 18.11 -11.08 4.47
C VAL A 34 18.76 -10.79 5.83
N GLY A 35 17.97 -10.40 6.83
CA GLY A 35 18.47 -10.16 8.20
C GLY A 35 19.21 -8.84 8.39
N VAL A 36 19.05 -7.87 7.48
CA VAL A 36 19.72 -6.58 7.54
C VAL A 36 18.71 -5.46 7.78
N LEU A 37 19.03 -4.53 8.68
CA LEU A 37 18.22 -3.34 8.93
C LEU A 37 19.00 -2.09 8.55
N CYS A 38 18.54 -1.38 7.52
CA CYS A 38 19.15 -0.13 7.06
C CYS A 38 18.36 1.08 7.58
N LEU A 39 18.93 1.81 8.53
CA LEU A 39 18.29 3.01 9.12
C LEU A 39 19.02 4.29 8.71
N ASN A 40 18.25 5.28 8.26
CA ASN A 40 18.76 6.64 8.09
C ASN A 40 19.15 7.21 9.45
N VAL A 41 20.25 7.97 9.51
CA VAL A 41 20.74 8.65 10.73
C VAL A 41 19.64 9.49 11.39
N GLY A 42 18.84 10.23 10.61
CA GLY A 42 17.75 11.03 11.15
C GLY A 42 16.64 10.20 11.82
N THR A 43 16.46 8.95 11.40
CA THR A 43 15.54 8.00 12.06
C THR A 43 16.12 7.52 13.38
N VAL A 44 17.43 7.22 13.44
CA VAL A 44 18.10 6.81 14.69
C VAL A 44 18.03 7.93 15.74
N VAL A 45 18.29 9.18 15.34
CA VAL A 45 18.14 10.34 16.22
C VAL A 45 16.70 10.50 16.72
N ALA A 46 15.71 10.33 15.84
CA ALA A 46 14.30 10.41 16.24
C ALA A 46 13.88 9.30 17.21
N ILE A 47 14.44 8.10 17.09
CA ILE A 47 14.21 7.00 18.04
C ILE A 47 14.79 7.37 19.41
N PHE A 48 16.01 7.88 19.45
CA PHE A 48 16.64 8.34 20.69
C PHE A 48 15.79 9.41 21.37
N ASP A 49 15.40 10.46 20.64
CA ASP A 49 14.55 11.53 21.14
C ASP A 49 13.23 10.98 21.72
N ALA A 50 12.58 10.06 21.02
CA ALA A 50 11.28 9.54 21.44
C ALA A 50 11.37 8.66 22.70
N VAL A 51 12.39 7.81 22.81
CA VAL A 51 12.49 6.81 23.86
C VAL A 51 13.25 7.32 25.09
N VAL A 52 14.33 8.06 24.88
CA VAL A 52 15.21 8.53 25.96
C VAL A 52 14.75 9.90 26.45
N GLU A 53 14.50 10.83 25.53
CA GLU A 53 14.14 12.22 25.86
C GLU A 53 12.62 12.44 26.02
N ASN A 54 11.80 11.40 25.80
CA ASN A 54 10.34 11.49 25.73
C ASN A 54 9.83 12.60 24.79
N ARG A 55 10.61 12.88 23.74
CA ARG A 55 10.33 13.93 22.77
C ARG A 55 9.85 13.30 21.47
N PRO A 56 8.56 13.44 21.10
CA PRO A 56 8.08 12.91 19.83
C PRO A 56 8.75 13.63 18.65
N LEU A 57 8.65 13.06 17.45
CA LEU A 57 9.17 13.68 16.23
C LEU A 57 8.40 14.97 15.92
N ILE A 58 8.94 16.09 16.36
CA ILE A 58 8.34 17.42 16.26
C ILE A 58 9.14 18.37 15.36
N SER A 59 10.38 18.01 15.04
CA SER A 59 11.24 18.70 14.10
C SER A 59 12.13 17.74 13.34
N ARG A 60 12.66 18.18 12.19
CA ARG A 60 13.63 17.42 11.38
C ARG A 60 14.65 18.36 10.78
N ALA A 61 15.84 17.84 10.52
CA ALA A 61 16.84 18.53 9.72
C ALA A 61 16.38 18.61 8.25
N VAL A 62 16.36 19.82 7.68
CA VAL A 62 16.03 20.10 6.29
C VAL A 62 17.17 20.87 5.66
N THR A 63 17.71 20.36 4.55
CA THR A 63 18.72 21.07 3.75
C THR A 63 18.03 21.99 2.74
N VAL A 64 18.44 23.25 2.67
CA VAL A 64 18.08 24.16 1.58
C VAL A 64 19.32 24.37 0.73
N ALA A 65 19.24 24.00 -0.55
CA ALA A 65 20.37 24.05 -1.48
C ALA A 65 19.87 24.25 -2.91
N GLY A 66 20.79 24.47 -3.85
CA GLY A 66 20.49 24.55 -5.29
C GLY A 66 21.18 25.74 -5.95
N SER A 67 21.08 25.83 -7.28
CA SER A 67 21.82 26.82 -8.06
C SER A 67 21.38 28.26 -7.81
N ALA A 68 20.17 28.48 -7.29
CA ALA A 68 19.69 29.81 -6.91
C ALA A 68 20.00 30.16 -5.44
N VAL A 69 20.54 29.24 -4.64
CA VAL A 69 20.81 29.46 -3.22
C VAL A 69 22.23 29.99 -3.04
N LYS A 70 22.39 31.21 -2.51
CA LYS A 70 23.73 31.82 -2.32
C LYS A 70 24.60 31.03 -1.36
N VAL A 71 24.02 30.61 -0.24
CA VAL A 71 24.70 29.83 0.80
C VAL A 71 23.80 28.67 1.21
N PRO A 72 24.11 27.43 0.78
CA PRO A 72 23.38 26.24 1.21
C PRO A 72 23.45 26.07 2.73
N LYS A 73 22.33 25.73 3.36
CA LYS A 73 22.21 25.63 4.83
C LYS A 73 21.35 24.44 5.25
N ASN A 74 21.64 23.93 6.44
CA ASN A 74 20.81 22.94 7.12
C ASN A 74 20.04 23.64 8.24
N PHE A 75 18.73 23.39 8.31
CA PHE A 75 17.84 23.95 9.32
C PHE A 75 17.22 22.83 10.15
N GLN A 76 17.07 23.03 11.46
CA GLN A 76 16.19 22.19 12.27
C GLN A 76 14.79 22.82 12.25
N VAL A 77 13.84 22.17 11.58
CA VAL A 77 12.54 22.78 11.26
C VAL A 77 11.39 22.01 11.90
N ARG A 78 10.42 22.74 12.45
CA ARG A 78 9.19 22.15 13.00
C ARG A 78 8.37 21.51 11.90
N LEU A 79 7.83 20.32 12.17
CA LEU A 79 6.85 19.72 11.26
C LEU A 79 5.62 20.64 11.16
N GLY A 80 5.13 20.85 9.94
CA GLY A 80 4.01 21.75 9.65
C GLY A 80 4.42 23.17 9.24
N ALA A 81 5.67 23.60 9.48
CA ALA A 81 6.16 24.91 9.03
C ALA A 81 6.06 25.03 7.50
N SER A 82 5.69 26.21 6.99
CA SER A 82 5.61 26.42 5.54
C SER A 82 6.99 26.50 4.90
N TYR A 83 7.09 26.13 3.63
CA TYR A 83 8.33 26.31 2.87
C TYR A 83 8.65 27.80 2.72
N ASP A 84 7.65 28.67 2.52
CA ASP A 84 7.84 30.13 2.53
C ASP A 84 8.58 30.62 3.78
N TYR A 85 8.13 30.19 4.95
CA TYR A 85 8.76 30.57 6.21
C TYR A 85 10.21 30.08 6.28
N LEU A 86 10.45 28.83 5.91
CA LEU A 86 11.80 28.26 5.90
C LEU A 86 12.73 28.98 4.90
N LEU A 87 12.25 29.25 3.69
CA LEU A 87 13.01 29.89 2.63
C LEU A 87 13.31 31.36 2.94
N SER A 88 12.51 32.02 3.78
CA SER A 88 12.77 33.40 4.24
C SER A 88 14.09 33.57 5.01
N PHE A 89 14.67 32.48 5.53
CA PHE A 89 15.98 32.47 6.20
C PHE A 89 17.17 32.26 5.26
N THR A 90 16.93 32.23 3.94
CA THR A 90 17.92 31.95 2.91
C THR A 90 17.93 33.05 1.86
N ASP A 91 19.12 33.50 1.48
CA ASP A 91 19.30 34.45 0.39
C ASP A 91 19.40 33.71 -0.94
N PHE A 92 18.70 34.22 -1.94
CA PHE A 92 18.68 33.68 -3.29
C PHE A 92 19.36 34.63 -4.28
N GLU A 93 19.86 34.06 -5.37
CA GLU A 93 20.31 34.82 -6.54
C GLU A 93 19.15 35.56 -7.19
N GLU A 94 19.45 36.69 -7.85
CA GLU A 94 18.42 37.44 -8.56
C GLU A 94 17.91 36.66 -9.78
N GLY A 95 16.59 36.63 -9.97
CA GLY A 95 15.97 35.97 -11.12
C GLY A 95 14.72 35.20 -10.75
N LYS A 96 14.23 34.40 -11.71
CA LYS A 96 13.13 33.45 -11.45
C LYS A 96 13.70 32.17 -10.88
N HIS A 97 12.97 31.57 -9.94
CA HIS A 97 13.38 30.35 -9.26
C HIS A 97 12.37 29.24 -9.46
N LYS A 98 12.86 28.00 -9.45
CA LYS A 98 12.07 26.78 -9.36
C LYS A 98 12.37 26.09 -8.06
N VAL A 99 11.32 25.71 -7.35
CA VAL A 99 11.41 25.03 -6.05
C VAL A 99 11.01 23.58 -6.22
N SER A 100 11.86 22.68 -5.76
CA SER A 100 11.61 21.23 -5.77
C SER A 100 11.76 20.64 -4.38
N VAL A 101 10.93 19.66 -4.03
CA VAL A 101 11.12 18.85 -2.81
C VAL A 101 12.02 17.68 -3.14
N ALA A 102 12.92 17.35 -2.20
CA ALA A 102 14.03 16.40 -2.36
C ALA A 102 15.20 16.97 -3.17
N GLY A 103 16.10 16.12 -3.63
CA GLY A 103 17.32 16.54 -4.33
C GLY A 103 17.13 16.75 -5.83
N MET A 104 18.16 17.24 -6.52
CA MET A 104 18.16 17.54 -7.96
C MET A 104 17.67 16.39 -8.86
N MET A 105 17.98 15.15 -8.51
CA MET A 105 17.72 13.98 -9.37
C MET A 105 16.31 13.38 -9.19
N MET A 106 15.81 13.37 -7.96
CA MET A 106 14.52 12.75 -7.56
C MET A 106 13.45 13.79 -7.24
N GLY A 107 13.80 15.07 -7.40
CA GLY A 107 13.02 16.17 -6.88
C GLY A 107 11.73 16.34 -7.66
N ILE A 108 10.65 16.63 -6.93
CA ILE A 108 9.38 17.00 -7.55
C ILE A 108 9.30 18.52 -7.56
N GLU A 109 9.25 19.09 -8.77
CA GLU A 109 9.04 20.53 -8.96
C GLU A 109 7.65 20.92 -8.45
N LEU A 110 7.62 21.95 -7.61
CA LEU A 110 6.41 22.48 -7.02
C LEU A 110 5.87 23.65 -7.83
N LYS A 111 4.54 23.80 -7.84
CA LYS A 111 3.87 24.97 -8.45
C LYS A 111 3.99 26.25 -7.63
N GLY A 112 4.60 26.17 -6.44
CA GLY A 112 4.74 27.26 -5.48
C GLY A 112 5.32 26.75 -4.17
N THR A 113 5.27 27.59 -3.15
CA THR A 113 5.94 27.37 -1.84
C THR A 113 4.96 27.24 -0.67
N ASN A 114 3.65 27.24 -0.95
CA ASN A 114 2.60 27.02 0.05
C ASN A 114 2.41 25.52 0.38
N TYR A 115 3.50 24.88 0.78
CA TYR A 115 3.55 23.49 1.23
C TYR A 115 4.20 23.44 2.61
N SER A 116 3.85 22.43 3.40
CA SER A 116 4.39 22.26 4.75
C SER A 116 5.53 21.25 4.79
N VAL A 117 6.50 21.50 5.67
CA VAL A 117 7.52 20.53 6.06
C VAL A 117 6.86 19.33 6.71
N THR A 118 7.11 18.15 6.15
CA THR A 118 6.62 16.87 6.67
C THR A 118 7.77 16.01 7.14
N LYS A 119 7.48 14.86 7.75
CA LYS A 119 8.49 13.87 8.17
C LYS A 119 9.38 13.36 7.01
N ASN A 120 8.93 13.52 5.76
CA ASN A 120 9.63 13.09 4.56
C ASN A 120 10.41 14.24 3.88
N THR A 121 10.26 15.48 4.34
CA THR A 121 10.95 16.64 3.77
C THR A 121 12.38 16.68 4.30
N ASN A 122 13.32 16.12 3.54
CA ASN A 122 14.76 16.14 3.89
C ASN A 122 15.52 17.29 3.22
N CYS A 123 15.12 17.67 2.01
CA CYS A 123 15.77 18.71 1.22
C CYS A 123 14.74 19.52 0.46
N ILE A 124 14.97 20.83 0.35
CA ILE A 124 14.28 21.74 -0.56
C ILE A 124 15.34 22.28 -1.50
N PHE A 125 15.19 21.94 -2.78
CA PHE A 125 16.11 22.35 -3.83
C PHE A 125 15.56 23.57 -4.57
N VAL A 126 16.29 24.68 -4.59
CA VAL A 126 15.91 25.90 -5.30
C VAL A 126 16.88 26.16 -6.44
N GLY A 127 16.41 25.95 -7.67
CA GLY A 127 17.19 26.14 -8.89
C GLY A 127 16.84 27.44 -9.60
N MET A 128 17.80 27.97 -10.36
CA MET A 128 17.55 29.07 -11.29
C MET A 128 16.60 28.61 -12.40
N ASP A 129 15.55 29.39 -12.65
CA ASP A 129 14.66 29.22 -13.79
C ASP A 129 15.20 30.03 -14.98
N GLU A 130 16.38 29.62 -15.46
CA GLU A 130 16.86 30.07 -16.75
C GLU A 130 15.84 29.62 -17.81
N LYS A 131 15.57 30.45 -18.83
CA LYS A 131 14.65 30.19 -19.95
C LYS A 131 15.07 29.00 -20.83
N SER A 132 15.50 27.89 -20.25
CA SER A 132 15.53 26.60 -20.90
C SER A 132 14.08 26.15 -21.01
N THR A 133 13.44 26.44 -22.14
CA THR A 133 12.41 25.50 -22.64
C THR A 133 12.97 24.11 -22.40
N PRO A 134 12.30 23.24 -21.60
CA PRO A 134 12.83 21.92 -21.31
C PRO A 134 13.18 21.33 -22.66
N ALA A 135 14.48 21.08 -22.86
CA ALA A 135 14.98 20.75 -24.17
C ALA A 135 14.20 19.51 -24.62
N LYS A 136 13.42 19.67 -25.70
CA LYS A 136 12.42 18.68 -26.07
C LYS A 136 13.11 17.34 -26.23
N ALA A 137 12.60 16.33 -25.55
CA ALA A 137 13.13 14.97 -25.66
C ALA A 137 13.20 14.59 -27.14
N LYS A 138 14.41 14.24 -27.60
CA LYS A 138 14.67 13.78 -28.95
C LYS A 138 14.46 12.26 -29.03
N GLU A 139 14.47 11.71 -30.24
CA GLU A 139 14.42 10.27 -30.43
C GLU A 139 15.65 9.58 -29.81
N CYS A 140 15.45 8.34 -29.37
CA CYS A 140 16.52 7.52 -28.81
C CYS A 140 17.49 7.08 -29.92
N ILE A 141 18.76 7.51 -29.82
CA ILE A 141 19.83 7.12 -30.77
C ILE A 141 20.51 5.79 -30.44
N ARG A 142 20.00 5.06 -29.43
CA ARG A 142 20.49 3.75 -29.00
C ARG A 142 21.99 3.67 -28.63
N CYS A 143 22.50 4.70 -27.96
CA CYS A 143 23.91 4.80 -27.55
C CYS A 143 24.35 3.87 -26.40
N GLY A 144 23.42 3.26 -25.65
CA GLY A 144 23.74 2.33 -24.56
C GLY A 144 24.22 2.94 -23.24
N LEU A 145 24.50 4.25 -23.17
CA LEU A 145 24.97 4.94 -21.95
C LEU A 145 24.06 4.73 -20.73
N CYS A 146 22.74 4.65 -20.95
CA CYS A 146 21.80 4.40 -19.86
C CYS A 146 22.02 3.06 -19.15
N ASN A 147 22.49 2.03 -19.86
CA ASN A 147 22.76 0.71 -19.29
C ASN A 147 24.04 0.74 -18.45
N THR A 148 25.07 1.46 -18.89
CA THR A 148 26.38 1.48 -18.20
C THR A 148 26.34 2.21 -16.86
N VAL A 149 25.39 3.14 -16.67
CA VAL A 149 25.24 3.90 -15.43
C VAL A 149 24.15 3.36 -14.51
N CYS A 150 23.44 2.30 -14.92
CA CYS A 150 22.38 1.75 -14.08
C CYS A 150 23.00 1.06 -12.85
N PRO A 151 22.70 1.52 -11.63
CA PRO A 151 23.38 1.00 -10.43
C PRO A 151 22.83 -0.36 -9.95
N VAL A 152 21.75 -0.83 -10.58
CA VAL A 152 21.08 -2.10 -10.31
C VAL A 152 21.06 -2.99 -11.56
N ASP A 153 21.94 -2.70 -12.52
CA ASP A 153 22.23 -3.52 -13.71
C ASP A 153 20.98 -3.88 -14.56
N LEU A 154 20.01 -2.97 -14.63
CA LEU A 154 18.84 -3.12 -15.52
C LEU A 154 19.20 -2.75 -16.97
N LEU A 155 18.23 -2.96 -17.87
CA LEU A 155 18.27 -2.50 -19.26
C LEU A 155 17.32 -1.31 -19.49
N PRO A 156 17.65 -0.08 -19.03
CA PRO A 156 16.83 1.11 -19.20
C PRO A 156 16.33 1.34 -20.62
N GLN A 157 17.15 1.05 -21.63
CA GLN A 157 16.72 1.20 -23.02
C GLN A 157 15.49 0.35 -23.36
N GLN A 158 15.50 -0.94 -22.98
CA GLN A 158 14.38 -1.85 -23.25
C GLN A 158 13.15 -1.46 -22.44
N LEU A 159 13.35 -1.17 -21.14
CA LEU A 159 12.30 -0.65 -20.27
C LEU A 159 11.64 0.59 -20.86
N TYR A 160 12.41 1.52 -21.45
CA TYR A 160 11.86 2.73 -22.04
C TYR A 160 10.93 2.43 -23.21
N TRP A 161 11.31 1.51 -24.11
CA TRP A 161 10.46 1.15 -25.24
C TRP A 161 9.16 0.47 -24.81
N TYR A 162 9.22 -0.45 -23.83
CA TYR A 162 8.03 -1.09 -23.30
C TYR A 162 7.13 -0.12 -22.53
N SER A 163 7.72 0.73 -21.68
CA SER A 163 6.98 1.77 -20.97
C SER A 163 6.34 2.79 -21.89
N LYS A 164 7.05 3.24 -22.93
CA LYS A 164 6.52 4.18 -23.94
C LYS A 164 5.39 3.56 -24.76
N GLY A 165 5.47 2.26 -25.04
CA GLY A 165 4.42 1.52 -25.73
C GLY A 165 3.31 1.00 -24.81
N GLU A 166 3.29 1.42 -23.54
CA GLU A 166 2.33 0.98 -22.50
C GLU A 166 2.24 -0.55 -22.32
N ASN A 167 3.28 -1.27 -22.72
CA ASN A 167 3.37 -2.73 -22.56
C ASN A 167 3.95 -3.07 -21.19
N ILE A 168 3.10 -3.03 -20.16
CA ILE A 168 3.49 -3.24 -18.76
C ILE A 168 4.01 -4.65 -18.54
N ASP A 169 3.38 -5.67 -19.13
CA ASP A 169 3.76 -7.07 -18.94
C ASP A 169 5.22 -7.31 -19.36
N LYS A 170 5.61 -6.83 -20.54
CA LYS A 170 7.01 -6.90 -20.99
C LYS A 170 7.93 -6.04 -20.13
N ALA A 171 7.48 -4.88 -19.65
CA ALA A 171 8.30 -4.10 -18.73
C ALA A 171 8.58 -4.86 -17.42
N LEU A 172 7.60 -5.61 -16.91
CA LEU A 172 7.76 -6.47 -15.74
C LEU A 172 8.71 -7.64 -15.99
N GLU A 173 8.64 -8.29 -17.18
CA GLU A 173 9.62 -9.31 -17.59
C GLU A 173 11.07 -8.79 -17.56
N TYR A 174 11.25 -7.48 -17.80
CA TYR A 174 12.53 -6.78 -17.72
C TYR A 174 12.80 -6.16 -16.34
N ASN A 175 12.17 -6.67 -15.28
CA ASN A 175 12.36 -6.27 -13.89
C ASN A 175 12.10 -4.78 -13.61
N LEU A 176 11.07 -4.19 -14.25
CA LEU A 176 10.66 -2.79 -14.00
C LEU A 176 10.54 -2.46 -12.51
N LEU A 177 10.05 -3.40 -11.69
CA LEU A 177 9.84 -3.20 -10.25
C LEU A 177 11.15 -3.02 -9.46
N ASP A 178 12.28 -3.51 -9.97
CA ASP A 178 13.59 -3.36 -9.33
C ASP A 178 14.24 -2.00 -9.59
N CYS A 179 13.71 -1.21 -10.53
CA CYS A 179 14.19 0.14 -10.77
C CYS A 179 14.05 0.99 -9.50
N ILE A 180 15.15 1.52 -8.97
CA ILE A 180 15.12 2.41 -7.78
C ILE A 180 14.80 3.88 -8.12
N GLU A 181 14.44 4.15 -9.38
CA GLU A 181 14.05 5.46 -9.90
C GLU A 181 15.11 6.56 -9.79
N CYS A 182 16.37 6.23 -9.49
CA CYS A 182 17.48 7.17 -9.22
C CYS A 182 17.79 8.25 -10.29
N GLY A 183 17.23 8.19 -11.49
CA GLY A 183 17.44 9.24 -12.51
C GLY A 183 18.78 9.20 -13.24
N CYS A 184 19.72 8.32 -12.89
CA CYS A 184 21.04 8.24 -13.54
C CYS A 184 20.94 8.05 -15.06
N CYS A 185 20.03 7.18 -15.52
CA CYS A 185 19.81 6.93 -16.95
C CYS A 185 19.23 8.14 -17.70
N SER A 186 18.33 8.90 -17.08
CA SER A 186 17.77 10.14 -17.65
C SER A 186 18.85 11.21 -17.77
N TYR A 187 19.70 11.36 -16.74
CA TYR A 187 20.73 12.38 -16.68
C TYR A 187 21.81 12.22 -17.76
N VAL A 188 22.27 10.99 -18.01
CA VAL A 188 23.30 10.74 -19.03
C VAL A 188 22.76 10.63 -20.46
N CYS A 189 21.44 10.74 -20.65
CA CYS A 189 20.83 10.55 -21.95
C CYS A 189 21.16 11.75 -22.88
N PRO A 190 21.89 11.54 -24.00
CA PRO A 190 22.21 12.63 -24.92
C PRO A 190 20.96 13.17 -25.65
N SER A 191 19.90 12.36 -25.74
CA SER A 191 18.61 12.76 -26.30
C SER A 191 17.70 13.44 -25.28
N GLN A 192 18.16 13.63 -24.03
CA GLN A 192 17.40 14.24 -22.92
C GLN A 192 16.02 13.59 -22.70
N ILE A 193 15.95 12.28 -22.91
CA ILE A 193 14.73 11.51 -22.65
C ILE A 193 14.57 11.38 -21.13
N PRO A 194 13.38 11.67 -20.56
CA PRO A 194 13.12 11.47 -19.13
C PRO A 194 12.75 10.01 -18.87
N LEU A 195 13.71 9.07 -19.03
CA LEU A 195 13.47 7.62 -18.95
C LEU A 195 12.74 7.23 -17.65
N VAL A 196 13.15 7.79 -16.51
CA VAL A 196 12.53 7.49 -15.21
C VAL A 196 11.05 7.86 -15.13
N ASN A 197 10.63 8.96 -15.77
CA ASN A 197 9.21 9.36 -15.74
C ASN A 197 8.33 8.31 -16.42
N TYR A 198 8.83 7.68 -17.49
CA TYR A 198 8.13 6.57 -18.15
C TYR A 198 8.03 5.33 -17.23
N TYR A 199 9.09 5.03 -16.48
CA TYR A 199 9.07 3.90 -15.53
C TYR A 199 8.12 4.15 -14.38
N GLN A 200 8.13 5.37 -13.83
CA GLN A 200 7.21 5.78 -12.77
C GLN A 200 5.76 5.66 -13.24
N PHE A 201 5.48 6.11 -14.46
CA PHE A 201 4.17 5.96 -15.08
C PHE A 201 3.77 4.48 -15.21
N SER A 202 4.62 3.63 -15.79
CA SER A 202 4.33 2.19 -15.92
C SER A 202 4.14 1.49 -14.58
N LYS A 203 4.93 1.84 -13.56
CA LYS A 203 4.75 1.31 -12.20
C LYS A 203 3.46 1.79 -11.56
N ALA A 204 3.08 3.05 -11.77
CA ALA A 204 1.82 3.59 -11.28
C ALA A 204 0.62 2.86 -11.90
N LEU A 205 0.64 2.64 -13.22
CA LEU A 205 -0.37 1.85 -13.92
C LEU A 205 -0.43 0.41 -13.40
N TYR A 206 0.72 -0.25 -13.25
CA TYR A 206 0.77 -1.59 -12.67
C TYR A 206 0.16 -1.64 -11.27
N ARG A 207 0.50 -0.70 -10.38
CA ARG A 207 -0.08 -0.61 -9.04
C ARG A 207 -1.58 -0.40 -9.08
N GLN A 208 -2.08 0.42 -10.01
CA GLN A 208 -3.51 0.60 -10.21
C GLN A 208 -4.19 -0.72 -10.58
N GLN A 209 -3.66 -1.45 -11.57
CA GLN A 209 -4.20 -2.74 -12.00
C GLN A 209 -4.21 -3.78 -10.87
N VAL A 210 -3.14 -3.87 -10.08
CA VAL A 210 -3.05 -4.76 -8.93
C VAL A 210 -4.10 -4.40 -7.88
N ASN A 211 -4.23 -3.10 -7.55
CA ASN A 211 -5.20 -2.63 -6.57
C ASN A 211 -6.65 -2.90 -7.02
N GLU A 212 -6.97 -2.68 -8.29
CA GLU A 212 -8.28 -2.98 -8.87
C GLU A 212 -8.57 -4.48 -8.80
N LYS A 213 -7.59 -5.32 -9.15
CA LYS A 213 -7.70 -6.77 -9.06
C LYS A 213 -7.95 -7.23 -7.62
N GLU A 214 -7.19 -6.72 -6.65
CA GLU A 214 -7.41 -7.02 -5.24
C GLU A 214 -8.79 -6.59 -4.75
N GLN A 215 -9.28 -5.42 -5.18
CA GLN A 215 -10.62 -4.94 -4.81
C GLN A 215 -11.71 -5.85 -5.38
N ASN A 216 -11.53 -6.32 -6.62
CA ASN A 216 -12.43 -7.27 -7.28
C ASN A 216 -12.40 -8.64 -6.58
N ASP A 217 -11.23 -9.16 -6.24
CA ASP A 217 -11.08 -10.41 -5.50
C ASP A 217 -11.76 -10.30 -4.11
N LYS A 218 -11.49 -9.23 -3.36
CA LYS A 218 -12.16 -8.96 -2.07
C LYS A 218 -13.68 -8.84 -2.22
N ALA A 219 -14.17 -8.28 -3.34
CA ALA A 219 -15.59 -8.19 -3.61
C ALA A 219 -16.22 -9.56 -3.91
N ARG A 220 -15.53 -10.40 -4.69
CA ARG A 220 -15.93 -11.78 -4.97
C ARG A 220 -16.02 -12.60 -3.69
N ASP A 221 -14.98 -12.55 -2.85
CA ASP A 221 -14.95 -13.30 -1.58
C ASP A 221 -16.10 -12.89 -0.65
N ARG A 222 -16.42 -11.58 -0.58
CA ARG A 222 -17.57 -11.08 0.17
C ARG A 222 -18.90 -11.59 -0.37
N PHE A 223 -19.03 -11.70 -1.69
CA PHE A 223 -20.24 -12.21 -2.34
C PHE A 223 -20.43 -13.71 -2.06
N GLU A 224 -19.38 -14.52 -2.25
CA GLU A 224 -19.39 -15.95 -1.97
C GLU A 224 -19.71 -16.23 -0.49
N PHE A 225 -19.10 -15.48 0.44
CA PHE A 225 -19.40 -15.61 1.86
C PHE A 225 -20.87 -15.26 2.20
N ARG A 226 -21.45 -14.26 1.52
CA ARG A 226 -22.87 -13.90 1.68
C ARG A 226 -23.78 -15.00 1.17
N GLU A 227 -23.51 -15.58 0.00
CA GLU A 227 -24.25 -16.71 -0.57
C GLU A 227 -24.25 -17.91 0.39
N LEU A 228 -23.06 -18.32 0.87
CA LEU A 228 -22.90 -19.40 1.85
C LEU A 228 -23.72 -19.14 3.12
N ARG A 229 -23.73 -17.90 3.64
CA ARG A 229 -24.54 -17.52 4.81
C ARG A 229 -26.04 -17.64 4.52
N LEU A 230 -26.49 -17.23 3.33
CA LEU A 230 -27.89 -17.30 2.94
C LEU A 230 -28.35 -18.76 2.76
N GLU A 231 -27.54 -19.60 2.13
CA GLU A 231 -27.82 -21.04 1.99
C GLU A 231 -27.88 -21.74 3.35
N ARG A 232 -26.91 -21.47 4.23
CA ARG A 232 -26.91 -21.99 5.60
C ARG A 232 -28.18 -21.57 6.34
N ASN A 233 -28.55 -20.30 6.30
CA ASN A 233 -29.78 -19.81 6.93
C ASN A 233 -31.05 -20.44 6.35
N LYS A 234 -31.09 -20.68 5.03
CA LYS A 234 -32.22 -21.38 4.38
C LYS A 234 -32.32 -22.83 4.87
N ARG A 235 -31.19 -23.54 4.95
CA ARG A 235 -31.13 -24.93 5.44
C ARG A 235 -31.54 -25.03 6.90
N GLU A 236 -30.97 -24.20 7.78
CA GLU A 236 -31.32 -24.16 9.21
C GLU A 236 -32.81 -23.82 9.42
N ARG A 237 -33.38 -22.90 8.62
CA ARG A 237 -34.82 -22.60 8.65
C ARG A 237 -35.67 -23.77 8.17
N ALA A 238 -35.25 -24.48 7.13
CA ALA A 238 -35.97 -25.66 6.63
C ALA A 238 -35.97 -26.80 7.66
N GLU A 239 -34.81 -27.09 8.27
CA GLU A 239 -34.65 -28.07 9.35
C GLU A 239 -35.51 -27.71 10.57
N MET A 240 -35.49 -26.44 11.00
CA MET A 240 -36.35 -25.93 12.08
C MET A 240 -37.85 -26.10 11.78
N MET A 241 -38.27 -25.82 10.55
CA MET A 241 -39.67 -25.99 10.13
C MET A 241 -40.07 -27.46 10.08
N GLU A 242 -39.19 -28.35 9.64
CA GLU A 242 -39.43 -29.79 9.62
C GLU A 242 -39.49 -30.38 11.05
N ALA A 243 -38.57 -29.98 11.93
CA ALA A 243 -38.59 -30.34 13.34
C ALA A 243 -39.88 -29.86 14.04
N LYS A 244 -40.30 -28.62 13.79
CA LYS A 244 -41.60 -28.11 14.28
C LYS A 244 -42.78 -28.92 13.76
N LYS A 245 -42.80 -29.29 12.47
CA LYS A 245 -43.85 -30.15 11.90
C LYS A 245 -43.88 -31.54 12.53
N LYS A 246 -42.72 -32.18 12.77
CA LYS A 246 -42.62 -33.48 13.45
C LYS A 246 -43.12 -33.39 14.89
N ALA A 247 -42.65 -32.42 15.65
CA ALA A 247 -43.10 -32.19 17.03
C ALA A 247 -44.62 -31.91 17.12
N LEU A 248 -45.20 -31.19 16.15
CA LEU A 248 -46.64 -30.92 16.12
C LEU A 248 -47.45 -32.17 15.76
N LYS A 249 -46.97 -33.02 14.85
CA LYS A 249 -47.56 -34.34 14.57
C LYS A 249 -47.48 -35.27 15.79
N GLU A 250 -46.34 -35.31 16.49
CA GLU A 250 -46.17 -36.09 17.72
C GLU A 250 -47.09 -35.59 18.84
N LYS A 251 -47.22 -34.28 19.02
CA LYS A 251 -48.20 -33.69 19.95
C LYS A 251 -49.64 -34.06 19.57
N MET A 252 -50.02 -33.93 18.30
CA MET A 252 -51.37 -34.34 17.85
C MET A 252 -51.61 -35.85 18.03
N ALA A 253 -50.59 -36.68 17.82
CA ALA A 253 -50.68 -38.12 18.06
C ALA A 253 -50.80 -38.46 19.56
N SER A 254 -50.04 -37.77 20.42
CA SER A 254 -50.13 -37.86 21.88
C SER A 254 -51.49 -37.40 22.38
N ASP A 255 -51.98 -36.25 21.93
CA ASP A 255 -53.29 -35.70 22.30
C ASP A 255 -54.43 -36.65 21.85
N LYS A 256 -54.30 -37.28 20.67
CA LYS A 256 -55.26 -38.29 20.19
C LYS A 256 -55.18 -39.58 21.00
N ALA A 257 -53.99 -40.03 21.38
CA ALA A 257 -53.82 -41.19 22.26
C ALA A 257 -54.40 -40.92 23.66
N GLN A 258 -54.18 -39.71 24.21
CA GLN A 258 -54.77 -39.29 25.48
C GLN A 258 -56.30 -39.21 25.40
N LYS A 259 -56.87 -38.66 24.32
CA LYS A 259 -58.32 -38.67 24.10
C LYS A 259 -58.89 -40.08 24.02
N ASN A 260 -58.26 -40.98 23.28
CA ASN A 260 -58.69 -42.37 23.18
C ASN A 260 -58.62 -43.11 24.54
N ILE A 261 -57.61 -42.83 25.37
CA ILE A 261 -57.50 -43.38 26.72
C ILE A 261 -58.61 -42.84 27.63
N ILE A 262 -58.92 -41.55 27.53
CA ILE A 262 -60.01 -40.91 28.28
C ILE A 262 -61.38 -41.46 27.85
N GLU A 263 -61.63 -41.60 26.55
CA GLU A 263 -62.86 -42.18 26.01
C GLU A 263 -63.04 -43.64 26.46
N ALA A 264 -61.99 -44.46 26.38
CA ALA A 264 -62.04 -45.85 26.87
C ALA A 264 -62.23 -45.95 28.40
N ALA A 265 -61.75 -44.97 29.17
CA ALA A 265 -62.02 -44.89 30.61
C ALA A 265 -63.47 -44.47 30.90
N VAL A 266 -64.03 -43.54 30.12
CA VAL A 266 -65.43 -43.11 30.24
C VAL A 266 -66.40 -44.22 29.84
N GLU A 267 -66.10 -44.99 28.79
CA GLU A 267 -66.89 -46.17 28.40
C GLU A 267 -66.87 -47.29 29.45
N ARG A 268 -65.75 -47.51 30.13
CA ARG A 268 -65.69 -48.46 31.27
C ARG A 268 -66.49 -48.00 32.48
N VAL A 269 -66.58 -46.68 32.71
CA VAL A 269 -67.37 -46.10 33.80
C VAL A 269 -68.87 -46.07 33.47
N SER A 270 -69.24 -45.96 32.18
CA SER A 270 -70.63 -46.06 31.76
C SER A 270 -71.13 -47.51 31.72
N SER A 271 -70.31 -48.48 31.32
CA SER A 271 -70.66 -49.91 31.37
C SER A 271 -70.80 -50.45 32.80
N SER A 272 -69.94 -50.00 33.72
CA SER A 272 -70.10 -50.31 35.15
C SER A 272 -71.28 -49.59 35.81
N LYS A 273 -71.86 -48.56 35.19
CA LYS A 273 -73.14 -47.94 35.62
C LYS A 273 -74.37 -48.62 35.04
N SER A 274 -74.27 -49.31 33.89
CA SER A 274 -75.37 -50.14 33.37
C SER A 274 -75.49 -51.46 34.14
N ASP A 275 -74.37 -52.04 34.59
CA ASP A 275 -74.38 -53.29 35.39
C ASP A 275 -74.91 -53.09 36.82
N ILE A 276 -74.93 -51.85 37.34
CA ILE A 276 -75.53 -51.53 38.65
C ILE A 276 -77.05 -51.29 38.53
N LYS A 277 -77.60 -51.07 37.32
CA LYS A 277 -79.05 -50.84 37.13
C LYS A 277 -79.88 -52.11 36.88
N GLU A 278 -79.26 -53.28 36.74
CA GLU A 278 -79.98 -54.56 36.63
C GLU A 278 -80.14 -55.33 37.97
N GLN A 279 -79.61 -54.80 39.08
CA GLN A 279 -79.76 -55.43 40.41
C GLN A 279 -80.71 -54.72 41.39
N ASP A 280 -81.25 -53.54 41.07
CA ASP A 280 -82.21 -52.85 41.92
C ASP A 280 -83.46 -52.42 41.16
N GLY A 281 -84.56 -53.18 41.32
CA GLY A 281 -85.92 -52.65 41.10
C GLY A 281 -86.93 -53.55 40.39
N ASN A 282 -87.20 -54.72 40.96
CA ASN A 282 -88.51 -55.39 40.89
C ASN A 282 -89.37 -54.91 42.07
#